data_AF-A0A0N5AX69-F1
#
_entry.id   AF-A0A0N5AX69-F1
#
_cell.length_a   1.000
_cell.length_b   1.000
_cell.length_c   1.000
_cell.angle_alpha   90.00
_cell.angle_beta   90.00
_cell.angle_gamma   90.00
#
_symmetry.space_group_name_H-M   'P 1'
#
loop_
_entity.id
_entity.type
_entity.pdbx_description
1 polymer ?
#
loop_
_entity_poly.entity_id
_entity_poly.type
_entity_poly.pdbx_seq_one_letter_code
_entity_poly.pdbx_strand_id
1 'polypeptide(L)' 'MALMNIASSGKFSTDRTIAEYAREIWGIEPGEFKLAAPYETSDGHVNDEEERKKTV' A
#
# COMPACT_ATOMS: atom_id res chain seq x y z
N MET A 1 -29.81 10.57 -3.09
CA MET A 1 -28.88 11.58 -2.54
C MET A 1 -27.72 10.94 -1.78
N ALA A 2 -27.95 10.09 -0.76
CA ALA A 2 -26.87 9.48 0.03
C ALA A 2 -25.85 8.64 -0.78
N LEU A 3 -26.30 7.85 -1.76
CA LEU A 3 -25.41 7.04 -2.61
C LEU A 3 -24.35 7.87 -3.33
N MET A 4 -24.72 9.03 -3.86
CA MET A 4 -23.78 9.91 -4.58
C MET A 4 -22.74 10.52 -3.64
N ASN A 5 -23.14 10.81 -2.39
CA ASN A 5 -22.21 11.29 -1.37
C ASN A 5 -21.19 10.21 -0.99
N ILE A 6 -21.63 8.96 -0.80
CA ILE A 6 -20.76 7.82 -0.48
C ILE A 6 -19.81 7.54 -1.66
N ALA A 7 -20.32 7.51 -2.89
CA ALA A 7 -19.49 7.30 -4.08
C ALA A 7 -18.42 8.39 -4.27
N SER A 8 -18.66 9.60 -3.76
CA SER A 8 -17.74 10.75 -3.90
C SER A 8 -16.85 10.98 -2.66
N SER A 9 -16.99 10.19 -1.60
CA SER A 9 -16.31 10.46 -0.32
C SER A 9 -14.82 10.11 -0.32
N GLY A 10 -14.33 9.39 -1.33
CA GLY A 10 -12.95 8.91 -1.40
C GLY A 10 -11.89 10.02 -1.30
N LYS A 11 -12.19 11.25 -1.75
CA LYS A 11 -11.28 12.40 -1.60
C LYS A 11 -10.99 12.75 -0.14
N PHE A 12 -11.90 12.41 0.78
CA PHE A 12 -11.77 12.74 2.20
C PHE A 12 -11.11 11.61 3.01
N SER A 13 -10.57 10.56 2.37
CA SER A 13 -9.85 9.51 3.09
C SER A 13 -8.55 10.03 3.71
N THR A 14 -8.17 9.43 4.84
CA THR A 14 -6.88 9.69 5.49
C THR A 14 -5.73 9.09 4.68
N ASP A 15 -5.96 8.01 3.93
CA ASP A 15 -4.93 7.38 3.08
C ASP A 15 -4.36 8.37 2.06
N ARG A 16 -5.23 9.17 1.43
CA ARG A 16 -4.81 10.26 0.54
C ARG A 16 -3.95 11.28 1.30
N THR A 17 -4.39 11.74 2.49
CA THR A 17 -3.62 12.70 3.29
C THR A 17 -2.23 12.15 3.62
N ILE A 18 -2.14 10.92 4.11
CA ILE A 18 -0.84 10.33 4.48
C ILE A 18 0.07 10.16 3.26
N ALA A 19 -0.48 9.81 2.09
CA ALA A 19 0.28 9.72 0.85
C ALA A 19 0.83 11.08 0.37
N GLU A 20 0.13 12.19 0.62
CA GLU A 20 0.64 13.55 0.36
C GLU A 20 1.76 13.91 1.34
N TYR A 21 1.57 13.65 2.63
CA TYR A 21 2.62 13.85 3.64
C TYR A 21 3.89 13.05 3.33
N ALA A 22 3.71 11.77 2.96
CA ALA A 22 4.80 10.89 2.57
C ALA A 22 5.65 11.49 1.43
N ARG A 23 5.01 11.99 0.38
CA ARG A 23 5.70 12.51 -0.81
C ARG A 23 6.25 13.92 -0.62
N GLU A 24 5.45 14.83 -0.06
CA GLU A 24 5.75 16.26 -0.04
C GLU A 24 6.57 16.70 1.17
N ILE A 25 6.47 15.97 2.30
CA ILE A 25 7.14 16.34 3.55
C ILE A 25 8.23 15.33 3.89
N TRP A 26 7.91 14.04 3.86
CA TRP A 26 8.84 12.99 4.30
C TRP A 26 9.78 12.51 3.19
N GLY A 27 9.46 12.77 1.93
CA GLY A 27 10.27 12.38 0.78
C GLY A 27 10.35 10.86 0.57
N ILE A 28 9.31 10.12 0.97
CA ILE A 28 9.21 8.67 0.78
C ILE A 28 8.08 8.31 -0.19
N GLU A 29 8.25 7.21 -0.90
CA GLU A 29 7.23 6.68 -1.82
C GLU A 29 6.19 5.86 -1.02
N PRO A 30 4.90 6.26 -1.02
CA PRO A 30 3.86 5.47 -0.37
C PRO A 30 3.65 4.15 -1.14
N GLY A 31 3.63 3.04 -0.44
CA GLY A 31 3.46 1.71 -1.04
C GLY A 31 2.63 0.79 -0.16
N GLU A 32 1.88 -0.10 -0.80
CA GLU A 32 1.19 -1.20 -0.12
C GLU A 32 2.11 -2.41 -0.07
N PHE A 33 2.77 -2.61 1.07
CA PHE A 33 3.56 -3.80 1.32
C PHE A 33 2.73 -4.80 2.14
N LYS A 34 2.45 -5.96 1.55
CA LYS A 34 1.79 -7.05 2.26
C LYS A 34 2.82 -7.72 3.16
N LEU A 35 2.69 -7.48 4.47
CA LEU A 35 3.49 -8.17 5.47
C LEU A 35 3.18 -9.67 5.43
N ALA A 36 4.18 -10.49 5.74
CA ALA A 36 4.02 -11.93 5.92
C ALA A 36 3.02 -12.24 7.03
N ALA A 37 2.42 -13.44 7.01
CA ALA A 37 1.54 -13.82 8.09
C ALA A 37 2.33 -13.89 9.41
N PRO A 38 1.78 -13.44 10.55
CA PRO A 38 2.54 -13.31 11.81
C PRO A 38 3.17 -14.60 12.36
N TYR A 39 2.79 -15.76 11.82
CA TYR A 39 3.25 -17.09 12.23
C TYR A 39 4.21 -17.74 11.22
N GLU A 40 4.46 -17.11 10.07
CA GLU A 40 5.46 -17.58 9.11
C GLU A 40 6.84 -17.04 9.57
N THR A 41 7.67 -17.93 10.12
CA THR A 41 9.07 -17.60 10.44
C THR A 41 9.87 -17.35 9.15
N SER A 42 10.93 -16.54 9.26
CA SER A 42 11.79 -15.99 8.19
C SER A 42 12.40 -16.97 7.18
N ASP A 43 12.13 -18.27 7.29
CA ASP A 43 12.66 -19.32 6.41
C ASP A 43 11.88 -19.46 5.09
N GLY A 44 10.77 -18.73 4.91
CA GLY A 44 9.90 -18.84 3.73
C GLY A 44 10.17 -17.85 2.58
N HIS A 45 10.99 -16.81 2.77
CA HIS A 45 10.98 -15.61 1.91
C HIS A 45 12.06 -15.51 0.84
N VAL A 46 12.62 -16.63 0.34
CA VAL A 46 13.55 -16.56 -0.81
C VAL A 46 12.80 -16.53 -2.16
N ASN A 47 11.53 -16.96 -2.22
CA ASN A 47 10.88 -17.24 -3.52
C ASN A 47 10.08 -16.10 -4.15
N ASP A 48 9.54 -15.13 -3.39
CA ASP A 48 8.64 -14.11 -3.97
C ASP A 48 9.38 -12.98 -4.70
N GLU A 49 10.63 -12.70 -4.32
CA GLU A 49 11.44 -11.64 -4.96
C GLU A 49 11.97 -12.08 -6.34
N GLU A 50 12.05 -13.39 -6.58
CA GLU A 50 12.56 -14.00 -7.81
C GLU A 50 11.49 -14.06 -8.92
N GLU A 51 10.20 -14.22 -8.58
CA GLU A 51 9.09 -14.14 -9.56
C GLU A 51 8.89 -12.71 -10.09
N ARG A 52 9.06 -11.68 -9.25
CA ARG A 52 8.89 -10.28 -9.66
C ARG A 52 9.97 -9.82 -10.65
N LYS A 53 11.17 -10.40 -10.60
CA LYS A 53 12.27 -10.10 -11.54
C LYS A 53 12.18 -10.84 -12.88
N LYS A 54 11.30 -11.86 -12.99
CA LYS A 54 11.16 -12.70 -14.19
C LYS A 54 10.13 -12.17 -15.20
N THR A 55 9.33 -11.17 -14.81
CA THR A 55 8.26 -10.59 -15.66
C THR A 55 8.69 -9.30 -16.37
N VAL A 56 9.99 -8.98 -16.39
CA VAL A 56 10.57 -7.91 -17.24
C VAL A 56 11.35 -8.54 -18.39
#